data_AF-A0A840V675-F1
#
_entry.id   AF-A0A840V675-F1
#
_cell.length_a   1.000
_cell.length_b   1.000
_cell.length_c   1.000
_cell.angle_alpha   90.00
_cell.angle_beta   90.00
_cell.angle_gamma   90.00
#
_symmetry.space_group_name_H-M   'P 1'
#
loop_
_entity.id
_entity.type
_entity.pdbx_description
1 polymer ?
#
loop_
_entity_poly.entity_id
_entity_poly.type
_entity_poly.pdbx_seq_one_letter_code
_entity_poly.pdbx_strand_id
1 'polypeptide(L)'
;MPRPGRLVEDASPHPIPPLDLINPYRQLLRRRFAEPILFLLVFLMGIQLWDLHVPRLGPAPPKTAAEQSSDWQLALRKADRDLRLAEGLGEMPFWLRALFGVDSLERTIEVSRSRFEKLMNAPYLREEGRMGLAEESEGAYALAVLTALSEDASPAAGPFRSYGLAGPPAEKEVTARIIEAREQWWDLAYLRALKRSEFDDYARLSSTRTGRLVGLTLKSRGVVIAVAFGGLVFVPGTLLAFLRARSKGSRFNYAERWKASFGVGVFLLAYLASYGFTMTLNQGLALAADPSASGGVLSMPAYIALDSLTRFLPALIGLGMLFRRTRHAVDRLGIAGPFDGKLVLGCFAILQVMDFGLRVGFDRYSIEDPTGGLTLSETGGWGLVLGIVSACLAAPIAEEILYRGILFRSLANRFSIFSAAVLSSAVFSLVHGVSITSLLMIGMVGWMASYTFVASRTLLTAIVLHALYNASVKIPEWIVYQVPLF
;
A
#
# COMPACT_ATOMS: atom_id res chain seq x y z
N MET A 1 67.42 50.01 -31.20
CA MET A 1 66.44 51.02 -30.76
C MET A 1 65.13 50.33 -30.37
N PRO A 2 64.85 50.13 -29.08
CA PRO A 2 63.55 49.70 -28.59
C PRO A 2 62.68 50.92 -28.22
N ARG A 3 61.38 50.89 -28.53
CA ARG A 3 60.43 51.93 -28.10
C ARG A 3 60.02 51.73 -26.63
N PRO A 4 59.89 52.81 -25.84
CA PRO A 4 59.61 52.73 -24.41
C PRO A 4 58.12 52.78 -24.07
N GLY A 5 57.75 52.10 -22.99
CA GLY A 5 56.85 52.59 -21.93
C GLY A 5 55.39 52.88 -22.23
N ARG A 6 54.50 52.01 -21.76
CA ARG A 6 53.28 52.45 -21.04
C ARG A 6 53.05 51.54 -19.83
N LEU A 7 53.23 52.14 -18.66
CA LEU A 7 52.83 51.61 -17.36
C LEU A 7 51.35 51.98 -17.12
N VAL A 8 50.62 50.96 -16.68
CA VAL A 8 49.51 50.89 -15.71
C VAL A 8 48.80 52.19 -15.28
N GLU A 9 47.48 52.22 -15.49
CA GLU A 9 46.40 52.83 -14.66
C GLU A 9 45.11 52.62 -15.50
N ASP A 10 43.94 52.19 -15.05
CA ASP A 10 43.37 51.84 -13.76
C ASP A 10 42.21 50.90 -14.14
N ALA A 11 42.29 49.62 -13.77
CA ALA A 11 41.21 48.67 -14.04
C ALA A 11 40.11 48.95 -13.03
N SER A 12 39.16 49.79 -13.43
CA SER A 12 37.94 50.08 -12.67
C SER A 12 37.38 48.75 -12.14
N PRO A 13 37.11 48.62 -10.83
CA PRO A 13 36.44 47.45 -10.33
C PRO A 13 35.10 47.38 -11.03
N HIS A 14 34.84 46.28 -11.75
CA HIS A 14 33.50 45.95 -12.19
C HIS A 14 32.56 46.22 -11.01
N PRO A 15 31.53 47.07 -11.15
CA PRO A 15 30.63 47.31 -10.05
C PRO A 15 30.06 45.96 -9.66
N ILE A 16 30.39 45.53 -8.45
CA ILE A 16 29.63 44.53 -7.72
C ILE A 16 28.18 45.00 -7.90
N PRO A 17 27.30 44.20 -8.54
CA PRO A 17 25.92 44.63 -8.68
C PRO A 17 25.43 44.98 -7.27
N PRO A 18 24.73 46.11 -7.08
CA PRO A 18 24.32 46.52 -5.76
C PRO A 18 23.63 45.33 -5.09
N LEU A 19 23.81 45.22 -3.78
CA LEU A 19 22.93 44.47 -2.89
C LEU A 19 21.52 45.07 -3.00
N ASP A 20 20.92 44.95 -4.18
CA ASP A 20 19.50 45.04 -4.38
C ASP A 20 18.97 43.93 -3.47
N LEU A 21 18.37 44.35 -2.36
CA LEU A 21 17.35 43.60 -1.67
C LEU A 21 16.36 43.16 -2.74
N ILE A 22 16.62 41.99 -3.32
CA ILE A 22 15.90 41.50 -4.48
C ILE A 22 14.47 41.34 -3.99
N ASN A 23 13.60 42.26 -4.41
CA ASN A 23 12.23 42.36 -3.96
C ASN A 23 11.61 40.95 -3.89
N PRO A 24 11.25 40.44 -2.68
CA PRO A 24 10.74 39.09 -2.50
C PRO A 24 9.55 38.78 -3.39
N TYR A 25 8.70 39.79 -3.67
CA TYR A 25 7.58 39.69 -4.60
C TYR A 25 8.03 39.46 -6.05
N ARG A 26 9.06 40.16 -6.52
CA ARG A 26 9.65 39.91 -7.85
C ARG A 26 10.38 38.56 -7.92
N GLN A 27 10.93 38.08 -6.80
CA GLN A 27 11.47 36.73 -6.71
C GLN A 27 10.35 35.67 -6.75
N LEU A 28 9.25 35.88 -6.05
CA LEU A 28 8.04 35.03 -6.08
C LEU A 28 7.43 34.97 -7.49
N LEU A 29 7.29 36.11 -8.17
CA LEU A 29 6.82 36.19 -9.56
C LEU A 29 7.76 35.46 -10.53
N ARG A 30 9.06 35.41 -10.21
CA ARG A 30 10.07 34.63 -10.94
C ARG A 30 10.19 33.17 -10.45
N ARG A 31 9.37 32.75 -9.47
CA ARG A 31 9.43 31.48 -8.72
C ARG A 31 10.82 31.15 -8.15
N ARG A 32 11.65 32.17 -7.91
CA ARG A 32 12.83 32.07 -7.07
C ARG A 32 12.35 32.18 -5.62
N PHE A 33 11.83 31.09 -5.07
CA PHE A 33 11.44 31.08 -3.66
C PHE A 33 12.70 31.30 -2.82
N ALA A 34 12.68 32.29 -1.93
CA ALA A 34 13.69 32.36 -0.90
C ALA A 34 13.53 31.08 -0.05
N GLU A 35 14.58 30.27 0.07
CA GLU A 35 14.58 29.05 0.91
C GLU A 35 13.94 29.32 2.30
N PRO A 36 14.14 30.48 2.96
CA PRO A 36 13.44 30.83 4.20
C PRO A 36 11.90 30.84 4.12
N ILE A 37 11.30 31.29 3.02
CA ILE A 37 9.84 31.30 2.85
C ILE A 37 9.30 29.88 2.70
N LEU A 38 10.03 29.03 1.97
CA LEU A 38 9.68 27.62 1.83
C LEU A 38 9.76 26.91 3.19
N PHE A 39 10.82 27.16 3.96
CA PHE A 39 10.96 26.64 5.31
C PHE A 39 9.88 27.18 6.26
N LEU A 40 9.51 28.46 6.14
CA LEU A 40 8.42 29.04 6.91
C LEU A 40 7.08 28.36 6.57
N LEU A 41 6.80 28.10 5.29
CA LEU A 41 5.57 27.39 4.90
C LEU A 41 5.56 25.96 5.42
N VAL A 42 6.67 25.23 5.28
CA VAL A 42 6.82 23.88 5.85
C VAL A 42 6.62 23.93 7.37
N PHE A 43 7.20 24.92 8.05
CA PHE A 43 7.06 25.12 9.49
C PHE A 43 5.62 25.44 9.90
N LEU A 44 4.95 26.37 9.21
CA LEU A 44 3.57 26.75 9.50
C LEU A 44 2.59 25.61 9.23
N MET A 45 2.74 24.87 8.12
CA MET A 45 1.93 23.68 7.85
C MET A 45 2.25 22.56 8.84
N GLY A 46 3.52 22.43 9.23
CA GLY A 46 3.95 21.50 10.28
C GLY A 46 3.31 21.82 11.63
N ILE A 47 3.29 23.08 12.06
CA ILE A 47 2.60 23.54 13.28
C ILE A 47 1.11 23.32 13.15
N GLN A 48 0.48 23.69 12.04
CA GLN A 48 -0.95 23.48 11.87
C GLN A 48 -1.33 22.00 12.00
N LEU A 49 -0.54 21.10 11.40
CA LEU A 49 -0.74 19.66 11.56
C LEU A 49 -0.45 19.20 12.99
N TRP A 50 0.58 19.75 13.62
CA TRP A 50 0.91 19.50 15.02
C TRP A 50 -0.21 19.93 15.96
N ASP A 51 -0.74 21.15 15.86
CA ASP A 51 -1.82 21.67 16.69
C ASP A 51 -3.16 20.97 16.41
N LEU A 52 -3.37 20.43 15.21
CA LEU A 52 -4.55 19.62 14.90
C LEU A 52 -4.46 18.19 15.47
N HIS A 53 -3.27 17.62 15.65
CA HIS A 53 -3.12 16.16 15.90
C HIS A 53 -2.29 15.78 17.12
N VAL A 54 -1.41 16.67 17.61
CA VAL A 54 -0.52 16.43 18.74
C VAL A 54 -1.08 16.92 20.09
N PRO A 55 -2.01 17.90 20.21
CA PRO A 55 -2.72 18.09 21.46
C PRO A 55 -3.82 17.01 21.60
N ARG A 56 -3.38 15.79 21.89
CA ARG A 56 -4.04 14.65 22.55
C ARG A 56 -3.16 13.41 22.33
N LEU A 57 -2.02 13.34 23.03
CA LEU A 57 -1.35 12.06 23.34
C LEU A 57 -2.19 11.22 24.33
N GLY A 58 -3.50 11.16 24.11
CA GLY A 58 -4.41 10.22 24.73
C GLY A 58 -4.63 9.02 23.80
N PRO A 59 -5.33 7.97 24.25
CA PRO A 59 -5.74 6.89 23.36
C PRO A 59 -6.51 7.48 22.16
N ALA A 60 -6.32 6.89 20.97
CA ALA A 60 -7.09 7.24 19.79
C ALA A 60 -8.59 7.27 20.14
N PRO A 61 -9.39 8.20 19.56
CA PRO A 61 -10.82 8.21 19.81
C PRO A 61 -11.40 6.81 19.52
N PRO A 62 -12.34 6.32 20.36
CA PRO A 62 -12.92 5.01 20.17
C PRO A 62 -13.56 4.93 18.78
N LYS A 63 -13.31 3.83 18.07
CA LYS A 63 -13.97 3.55 16.79
C LYS A 63 -15.48 3.54 16.98
N THR A 64 -16.22 4.07 16.03
CA THR A 64 -17.69 3.96 15.98
C THR A 64 -18.13 2.51 15.85
N ALA A 65 -19.36 2.19 16.24
CA ALA A 65 -19.92 0.84 16.08
C ALA A 65 -19.88 0.35 14.61
N ALA A 66 -20.06 1.26 13.65
CA ALA A 66 -19.99 0.95 12.22
C ALA A 66 -18.56 0.58 11.76
N GLU A 67 -17.54 1.30 12.25
CA GLU A 67 -16.13 0.98 11.97
C GLU A 67 -15.74 -0.36 12.61
N GLN A 68 -16.23 -0.65 13.82
CA GLN A 68 -15.99 -1.93 14.48
C GLN A 68 -16.67 -3.11 13.76
N SER A 69 -17.93 -2.94 13.35
CA SER A 69 -18.63 -3.93 12.50
C SER A 69 -17.86 -4.18 11.20
N SER A 70 -17.33 -3.12 10.58
CA SER A 70 -16.53 -3.23 9.35
C SER A 70 -15.24 -4.05 9.54
N ASP A 71 -14.50 -3.80 10.63
CA ASP A 71 -13.30 -4.57 10.96
C ASP A 71 -13.62 -6.06 11.14
N TRP A 72 -14.70 -6.37 11.87
CA TRP A 72 -15.14 -7.74 12.09
C TRP A 72 -15.54 -8.43 10.78
N GLN A 73 -16.34 -7.78 9.94
CA GLN A 73 -16.73 -8.33 8.64
C GLN A 73 -15.53 -8.66 7.76
N LEU A 74 -14.53 -7.80 7.72
CA LEU A 74 -13.30 -8.01 6.94
C LEU A 74 -12.43 -9.11 7.53
N ALA A 75 -12.26 -9.13 8.85
CA ALA A 75 -11.47 -10.15 9.54
C ALA A 75 -12.08 -11.55 9.39
N LEU A 76 -13.39 -11.68 9.58
CA LEU A 76 -14.14 -12.93 9.37
C LEU A 76 -14.00 -13.42 7.92
N ARG A 77 -14.24 -12.53 6.95
CA ARG A 77 -14.10 -12.84 5.52
C ARG A 77 -12.68 -13.28 5.19
N LYS A 78 -11.67 -12.59 5.69
CA LYS A 78 -10.27 -12.95 5.45
C LYS A 78 -9.94 -14.32 6.01
N ALA A 79 -10.30 -14.58 7.27
CA ALA A 79 -10.05 -15.86 7.92
C ALA A 79 -10.75 -17.02 7.20
N ASP A 80 -12.01 -16.86 6.81
CA ASP A 80 -12.75 -17.86 6.04
C ASP A 80 -12.04 -18.22 4.72
N ARG A 81 -11.62 -17.21 3.95
CA ARG A 81 -10.92 -17.43 2.68
C ARG A 81 -9.55 -18.06 2.88
N ASP A 82 -8.79 -17.60 3.86
CA ASP A 82 -7.46 -18.14 4.16
C ASP A 82 -7.57 -19.62 4.59
N LEU A 83 -8.53 -19.97 5.47
CA LEU A 83 -8.75 -21.34 5.95
C LEU A 83 -9.24 -22.28 4.84
N ARG A 84 -10.19 -21.82 4.01
CA ARG A 84 -10.65 -22.59 2.83
C ARG A 84 -9.51 -22.85 1.85
N LEU A 85 -8.63 -21.88 1.63
CA LEU A 85 -7.46 -22.06 0.77
C LEU A 85 -6.43 -23.01 1.39
N ALA A 86 -6.17 -22.90 2.69
CA ALA A 86 -5.24 -23.75 3.39
C ALA A 86 -5.70 -25.22 3.43
N GLU A 87 -7.00 -25.47 3.61
CA GLU A 87 -7.60 -26.81 3.51
C GLU A 87 -7.61 -27.31 2.06
N GLY A 88 -8.13 -26.50 1.12
CA GLY A 88 -8.29 -26.90 -0.28
C GLY A 88 -6.98 -27.13 -1.04
N LEU A 89 -5.88 -26.56 -0.57
CA LEU A 89 -4.52 -26.78 -1.10
C LEU A 89 -3.67 -27.68 -0.21
N GLY A 90 -4.24 -28.32 0.82
CA GLY A 90 -3.49 -29.07 1.84
C GLY A 90 -2.58 -30.17 1.27
N GLU A 91 -2.98 -30.82 0.18
CA GLU A 91 -2.22 -31.85 -0.53
C GLU A 91 -1.02 -31.31 -1.32
N MET A 92 -0.93 -29.99 -1.54
CA MET A 92 0.20 -29.40 -2.26
C MET A 92 1.47 -29.35 -1.39
N PRO A 93 2.65 -29.65 -1.97
CA PRO A 93 3.93 -29.47 -1.28
C PRO A 93 4.08 -28.05 -0.73
N PHE A 94 4.74 -27.93 0.43
CA PHE A 94 4.93 -26.65 1.13
C PHE A 94 5.45 -25.53 0.20
N TRP A 95 6.48 -25.80 -0.61
CA TRP A 95 7.08 -24.78 -1.49
C TRP A 95 6.09 -24.27 -2.55
N LEU A 96 5.17 -25.11 -3.02
CA LEU A 96 4.18 -24.74 -4.02
C LEU A 96 3.06 -23.91 -3.38
N ARG A 97 2.59 -24.31 -2.18
CA ARG A 97 1.63 -23.49 -1.41
C ARG A 97 2.20 -22.12 -1.07
N ALA A 98 3.45 -22.08 -0.60
CA ALA A 98 4.15 -20.83 -0.30
C ALA A 98 4.29 -19.93 -1.53
N LEU A 99 4.52 -20.51 -2.72
CA LEU A 99 4.57 -19.76 -3.97
C LEU A 99 3.23 -19.11 -4.31
N PHE A 100 2.13 -19.79 -4.01
CA PHE A 100 0.79 -19.21 -4.10
C PHE A 100 0.42 -18.32 -2.90
N GLY A 101 1.32 -18.09 -1.94
CA GLY A 101 1.03 -17.28 -0.76
C GLY A 101 -0.06 -17.87 0.13
N VAL A 102 -0.07 -19.19 0.29
CA VAL A 102 -0.99 -19.93 1.17
C VAL A 102 -0.19 -20.69 2.21
N ASP A 103 -0.56 -20.54 3.47
CA ASP A 103 0.08 -21.21 4.60
C ASP A 103 -0.51 -22.62 4.84
N SER A 104 0.10 -23.36 5.75
CA SER A 104 -0.49 -24.60 6.27
C SER A 104 -1.75 -24.31 7.08
N LEU A 105 -2.71 -25.23 7.05
CA LEU A 105 -3.96 -25.11 7.82
C LEU A 105 -3.72 -24.81 9.30
N GLU A 106 -2.79 -25.51 9.94
CA GLU A 106 -2.40 -25.28 11.34
C GLU A 106 -1.98 -23.83 11.60
N ARG A 107 -1.03 -23.32 10.79
CA ARG A 107 -0.60 -21.92 10.86
C ARG A 107 -1.75 -20.94 10.59
N THR A 108 -2.61 -21.22 9.62
CA THR A 108 -3.74 -20.36 9.29
C THR A 108 -4.76 -20.30 10.43
N ILE A 109 -4.98 -21.41 11.14
CA ILE A 109 -5.81 -21.47 12.36
C ILE A 109 -5.20 -20.59 13.45
N GLU A 110 -3.89 -20.73 13.73
CA GLU A 110 -3.17 -19.95 14.75
C GLU A 110 -3.24 -18.44 14.48
N VAL A 111 -2.96 -18.03 13.24
CA VAL A 111 -3.02 -16.64 12.75
C VAL A 111 -4.44 -16.10 12.88
N SER A 112 -5.45 -16.83 12.41
CA SER A 112 -6.86 -16.40 12.50
C SER A 112 -7.31 -16.26 13.96
N ARG A 113 -6.92 -17.19 14.83
CA ARG A 113 -7.16 -17.14 16.28
C ARG A 113 -6.56 -15.87 16.89
N SER A 114 -5.28 -15.60 16.62
CA SER A 114 -4.59 -14.41 17.14
C SER A 114 -5.24 -13.10 16.70
N ARG A 115 -5.71 -13.02 15.44
CA ARG A 115 -6.44 -11.85 14.93
C ARG A 115 -7.77 -11.63 15.63
N PHE A 116 -8.55 -12.69 15.82
CA PHE A 116 -9.82 -12.60 16.54
C PHE A 116 -9.63 -12.28 18.03
N GLU A 117 -8.63 -12.85 18.69
CA GLU A 117 -8.28 -12.48 20.06
C GLU A 117 -7.90 -11.00 20.18
N LYS A 118 -7.16 -10.47 19.21
CA LYS A 118 -6.79 -9.06 19.17
C LYS A 118 -8.01 -8.15 19.01
N LEU A 119 -8.98 -8.53 18.16
CA LEU A 119 -10.24 -7.81 18.01
C LEU A 119 -11.09 -7.90 19.28
N MET A 120 -11.25 -9.09 19.88
CA MET A 120 -12.02 -9.30 21.12
C MET A 120 -11.44 -8.54 22.32
N ASN A 121 -10.11 -8.43 22.40
CA ASN A 121 -9.43 -7.76 23.51
C ASN A 121 -9.20 -6.27 23.25
N ALA A 122 -9.71 -5.73 22.14
CA ALA A 122 -9.46 -4.37 21.77
C ALA A 122 -10.07 -3.41 22.84
N PRO A 123 -9.29 -2.45 23.37
CA PRO A 123 -9.62 -1.72 24.61
C PRO A 123 -10.91 -0.88 24.55
N TYR A 124 -11.47 -0.67 23.35
CA TYR A 124 -12.67 0.12 23.09
C TYR A 124 -13.99 -0.69 23.18
N LEU A 125 -13.93 -2.01 23.36
CA LEU A 125 -15.12 -2.86 23.54
C LEU A 125 -15.74 -2.81 24.95
N ARG A 126 -15.09 -2.13 25.92
CA ARG A 126 -15.45 -2.25 27.35
C ARG A 126 -16.32 -1.14 27.94
N GLU A 127 -16.79 -0.16 27.18
CA GLU A 127 -17.66 0.88 27.77
C GLU A 127 -19.09 0.40 28.07
N GLU A 128 -19.60 -0.70 27.50
CA GLU A 128 -20.99 -1.16 27.77
C GLU A 128 -21.19 -2.65 28.11
N GLY A 129 -20.13 -3.45 28.28
CA GLY A 129 -20.21 -4.76 28.95
C GLY A 129 -21.18 -5.81 28.36
N ARG A 130 -21.61 -5.64 27.10
CA ARG A 130 -22.42 -6.62 26.34
C ARG A 130 -21.88 -6.72 24.92
N MET A 131 -21.77 -7.94 24.39
CA MET A 131 -21.60 -8.14 22.94
C MET A 131 -22.78 -7.46 22.24
N GLY A 132 -22.50 -6.38 21.51
CA GLY A 132 -23.53 -5.52 20.92
C GLY A 132 -23.76 -5.82 19.44
N LEU A 133 -22.75 -6.40 18.76
CA LEU A 133 -22.73 -6.61 17.32
C LEU A 133 -22.89 -8.09 16.97
N ALA A 134 -23.62 -8.38 15.89
CA ALA A 134 -23.80 -9.74 15.40
C ALA A 134 -22.46 -10.35 14.93
N GLU A 135 -21.60 -9.53 14.33
CA GLU A 135 -20.29 -9.95 13.83
C GLU A 135 -19.29 -10.22 14.95
N GLU A 136 -19.43 -9.54 16.10
CA GLU A 136 -18.65 -9.83 17.30
C GLU A 136 -19.03 -11.21 17.88
N SER A 137 -20.33 -11.54 17.88
CA SER A 137 -20.82 -12.86 18.30
C SER A 137 -20.33 -13.97 17.35
N GLU A 138 -20.32 -13.71 16.04
CA GLU A 138 -19.76 -14.62 15.04
C GLU A 138 -18.25 -14.78 15.22
N GLY A 139 -17.53 -13.69 15.51
CA GLY A 139 -16.11 -13.69 15.87
C GLY A 139 -15.81 -14.54 17.09
N ALA A 140 -16.61 -14.42 18.15
CA ALA A 140 -16.50 -15.25 19.35
C ALA A 140 -16.76 -16.74 19.06
N TYR A 141 -17.71 -17.05 18.16
CA TYR A 141 -18.00 -18.42 17.74
C TYR A 141 -16.84 -19.01 16.94
N ALA A 142 -16.34 -18.27 15.95
CA ALA A 142 -15.18 -18.66 15.17
C ALA A 142 -13.96 -18.88 16.08
N LEU A 143 -13.70 -17.96 17.01
CA LEU A 143 -12.60 -18.04 17.96
C LEU A 143 -12.71 -19.29 18.85
N ALA A 144 -13.90 -19.62 19.37
CA ALA A 144 -14.11 -20.82 20.15
C ALA A 144 -13.81 -22.11 19.37
N VAL A 145 -14.24 -22.20 18.11
CA VAL A 145 -13.96 -23.34 17.23
C VAL A 145 -12.47 -23.45 16.93
N LEU A 146 -11.81 -22.34 16.59
CA LEU A 146 -10.38 -22.30 16.26
C LEU A 146 -9.51 -22.63 17.48
N THR A 147 -9.88 -22.18 18.68
CA THR A 147 -9.21 -22.54 19.93
C THR A 147 -9.29 -24.04 20.19
N ALA A 148 -10.48 -24.64 20.04
CA ALA A 148 -10.63 -26.09 20.17
C ALA A 148 -9.74 -26.86 19.20
N LEU A 149 -9.71 -26.45 17.93
CA LEU A 149 -8.86 -27.07 16.91
C LEU A 149 -7.37 -26.93 17.22
N SER A 150 -6.93 -25.79 17.74
CA SER A 150 -5.52 -25.56 18.11
C SER A 150 -5.06 -26.36 19.33
N GLU A 151 -6.00 -26.88 20.13
CA GLU A 151 -5.76 -27.69 21.33
C GLU A 151 -6.05 -29.19 21.08
N ASP A 152 -6.19 -29.60 19.81
CA ASP A 152 -6.58 -30.95 19.39
C ASP A 152 -7.91 -31.44 20.03
N ALA A 153 -8.79 -30.51 20.41
CA ALA A 153 -10.09 -30.76 20.99
C ALA A 153 -11.20 -30.77 19.92
N SER A 154 -12.35 -31.36 20.27
CA SER A 154 -13.52 -31.33 19.39
C SER A 154 -14.04 -29.90 19.20
N PRO A 155 -14.23 -29.42 17.95
CA PRO A 155 -14.84 -28.12 17.66
C PRO A 155 -16.18 -27.88 18.37
N ALA A 156 -16.98 -28.93 18.57
CA ALA A 156 -18.26 -28.86 19.27
C ALA A 156 -18.13 -28.67 20.79
N ALA A 157 -16.94 -28.91 21.34
CA ALA A 157 -16.60 -28.73 22.76
C ALA A 157 -15.72 -27.49 22.99
N GLY A 158 -15.67 -26.56 22.03
CA GLY A 158 -14.89 -25.33 22.18
C GLY A 158 -15.31 -24.49 23.38
N PRO A 159 -14.44 -23.59 23.87
CA PRO A 159 -14.69 -22.84 25.09
C PRO A 159 -15.63 -21.64 24.85
N PHE A 160 -16.81 -21.89 24.26
CA PHE A 160 -17.80 -20.85 23.88
C PHE A 160 -18.11 -19.89 25.03
N ARG A 161 -18.25 -20.41 26.25
CA ARG A 161 -18.54 -19.61 27.45
C ARG A 161 -17.42 -18.68 27.86
N SER A 162 -16.14 -19.03 27.61
CA SER A 162 -15.02 -18.13 27.92
C SER A 162 -14.99 -16.92 27.00
N TYR A 163 -15.59 -17.03 25.81
CA TYR A 163 -15.74 -15.93 24.85
C TYR A 163 -17.12 -15.27 24.89
N GLY A 164 -17.89 -15.47 25.98
CA GLY A 164 -19.15 -14.76 26.22
C GLY A 164 -20.39 -15.36 25.54
N LEU A 165 -20.28 -16.52 24.89
CA LEU A 165 -21.41 -17.21 24.26
C LEU A 165 -22.07 -18.20 25.23
N ALA A 166 -23.39 -18.35 25.17
CA ALA A 166 -24.10 -19.37 25.95
C ALA A 166 -23.73 -20.82 25.54
N GLY A 167 -23.39 -20.99 24.26
CA GLY A 167 -23.00 -22.22 23.59
C GLY A 167 -22.78 -21.95 22.09
N PRO A 168 -22.50 -22.98 21.28
CA PRO A 168 -22.42 -22.83 19.83
C PRO A 168 -23.79 -22.46 19.23
N PRO A 169 -23.83 -21.89 18.01
CA PRO A 169 -25.06 -21.69 17.26
C PRO A 169 -25.86 -22.99 17.12
N ALA A 170 -27.18 -22.86 16.97
CA ALA A 170 -28.05 -24.02 16.81
C ALA A 170 -27.69 -24.77 15.51
N GLU A 171 -27.65 -26.10 15.56
CA GLU A 171 -27.31 -26.95 14.40
C GLU A 171 -28.14 -26.59 13.16
N LYS A 172 -29.46 -26.35 13.34
CA LYS A 172 -30.38 -25.93 12.28
C LYS A 172 -29.96 -24.62 11.61
N GLU A 173 -29.45 -23.67 12.40
CA GLU A 173 -28.96 -22.39 11.88
C GLU A 173 -27.72 -22.60 11.02
N VAL A 174 -26.77 -23.41 11.49
CA VAL A 174 -25.53 -23.72 10.75
C VAL A 174 -25.85 -24.46 9.45
N THR A 175 -26.75 -25.45 9.48
CA THR A 175 -27.19 -26.15 8.25
C THR A 175 -27.90 -25.21 7.28
N ALA A 176 -28.71 -24.26 7.77
CA ALA A 176 -29.36 -23.27 6.92
C ALA A 176 -28.35 -22.35 6.23
N ARG A 177 -27.30 -21.91 6.94
CA ARG A 177 -26.20 -21.12 6.35
C ARG A 177 -25.55 -21.85 5.17
N ILE A 178 -25.34 -23.17 5.27
CA ILE A 178 -24.74 -23.97 4.19
C ILE A 178 -25.65 -24.05 2.96
N ILE A 179 -26.95 -24.29 3.18
CA ILE A 179 -27.95 -24.35 2.11
C ILE A 179 -28.05 -22.99 1.41
N GLU A 180 -28.03 -21.90 2.17
CA GLU A 180 -28.11 -20.52 1.67
C GLU A 180 -26.79 -19.96 1.13
N ALA A 181 -25.70 -20.74 1.12
CA ALA A 181 -24.36 -20.31 0.69
C ALA A 181 -23.72 -19.19 1.53
N ARG A 182 -24.11 -19.08 2.81
CA ARG A 182 -23.59 -18.08 3.76
C ARG A 182 -22.63 -18.68 4.79
N GLU A 183 -22.31 -19.96 4.69
CA GLU A 183 -21.46 -20.65 5.64
C GLU A 183 -20.02 -20.14 5.64
N GLN A 184 -19.43 -20.15 6.83
CA GLN A 184 -18.01 -19.91 7.03
C GLN A 184 -17.27 -21.24 7.16
N TRP A 185 -15.95 -21.22 7.06
CA TRP A 185 -15.13 -22.44 7.17
C TRP A 185 -15.37 -23.20 8.49
N TRP A 186 -15.47 -22.48 9.61
CA TRP A 186 -15.65 -23.07 10.94
C TRP A 186 -17.04 -23.72 11.14
N ASP A 187 -18.05 -23.36 10.35
CA ASP A 187 -19.36 -24.03 10.36
C ASP A 187 -19.24 -25.51 10.01
N LEU A 188 -18.41 -25.84 9.00
CA LEU A 188 -18.17 -27.22 8.62
C LEU A 188 -17.30 -27.95 9.63
N ALA A 189 -16.31 -27.29 10.22
CA ALA A 189 -15.50 -27.88 11.28
C ALA A 189 -16.38 -28.27 12.48
N TYR A 190 -17.32 -27.39 12.86
CA TYR A 190 -18.32 -27.65 13.89
C TYR A 190 -19.26 -28.81 13.53
N LEU A 191 -19.90 -28.80 12.36
CA LEU A 191 -20.80 -29.88 11.95
C LEU A 191 -20.08 -31.23 11.81
N ARG A 192 -18.83 -31.24 11.33
CA ARG A 192 -18.00 -32.45 11.23
C ARG A 192 -17.82 -33.10 12.61
N ALA A 193 -17.66 -32.28 13.64
CA ALA A 193 -17.50 -32.74 15.01
C ALA A 193 -18.76 -33.37 15.60
N LEU A 194 -19.96 -33.03 15.09
CA LEU A 194 -21.24 -33.60 15.53
C LEU A 194 -21.51 -35.02 14.97
N LYS A 195 -20.68 -35.50 14.03
CA LYS A 195 -20.75 -36.87 13.45
C LYS A 195 -22.15 -37.26 12.94
N ARG A 196 -22.81 -36.36 12.20
CA ARG A 196 -24.13 -36.59 11.59
C ARG A 196 -24.03 -37.36 10.28
N SER A 197 -25.06 -38.14 9.96
CA SER A 197 -25.17 -38.87 8.69
C SER A 197 -25.31 -37.96 7.47
N GLU A 198 -25.93 -36.79 7.64
CA GLU A 198 -26.17 -35.81 6.58
C GLU A 198 -24.95 -34.92 6.28
N PHE A 199 -23.88 -35.06 7.08
CA PHE A 199 -22.67 -34.23 6.95
C PHE A 199 -22.07 -34.29 5.55
N ASP A 200 -22.10 -35.44 4.89
CA ASP A 200 -21.50 -35.63 3.57
C ASP A 200 -22.17 -34.76 2.50
N ASP A 201 -23.49 -34.52 2.60
CA ASP A 201 -24.21 -33.62 1.68
C ASP A 201 -23.79 -32.17 1.89
N TYR A 202 -23.71 -31.72 3.14
CA TYR A 202 -23.25 -30.37 3.49
C TYR A 202 -21.79 -30.14 3.09
N ALA A 203 -20.94 -31.16 3.29
CA ALA A 203 -19.53 -31.13 2.92
C ALA A 203 -19.35 -30.99 1.39
N ARG A 204 -20.16 -31.70 0.58
CA ARG A 204 -20.15 -31.59 -0.89
C ARG A 204 -20.51 -30.19 -1.40
N LEU A 205 -21.52 -29.55 -0.78
CA LEU A 205 -21.92 -28.18 -1.14
C LEU A 205 -20.79 -27.19 -0.87
N SER A 206 -20.20 -27.26 0.32
CA SER A 206 -19.09 -26.35 0.66
C SER A 206 -17.81 -26.65 -0.13
N SER A 207 -17.48 -27.91 -0.38
CA SER A 207 -16.29 -28.27 -1.16
C SER A 207 -16.34 -27.71 -2.58
N THR A 208 -17.54 -27.61 -3.17
CA THR A 208 -17.74 -26.99 -4.49
C THR A 208 -17.35 -25.50 -4.46
N ARG A 209 -17.76 -24.77 -3.42
CA ARG A 209 -17.44 -23.35 -3.22
C ARG A 209 -15.96 -23.13 -2.89
N THR A 210 -15.39 -23.97 -2.03
CA THR A 210 -13.94 -24.00 -1.77
C THR A 210 -13.14 -24.29 -3.04
N GLY A 211 -13.59 -25.23 -3.88
CA GLY A 211 -12.97 -25.53 -5.17
C GLY A 211 -13.00 -24.34 -6.14
N ARG A 212 -14.10 -23.57 -6.18
CA ARG A 212 -14.18 -22.31 -6.95
C ARG A 212 -13.16 -21.29 -6.45
N LEU A 213 -13.06 -21.09 -5.14
CA LEU A 213 -12.07 -20.18 -4.53
C LEU A 213 -10.65 -20.60 -4.87
N VAL A 214 -10.31 -21.88 -4.69
CA VAL A 214 -9.00 -22.44 -5.04
C VAL A 214 -8.69 -22.20 -6.52
N GLY A 215 -9.64 -22.50 -7.42
CA GLY A 215 -9.47 -22.28 -8.85
C GLY A 215 -9.25 -20.82 -9.22
N LEU A 216 -9.94 -19.88 -8.58
CA LEU A 216 -9.74 -18.44 -8.76
C LEU A 216 -8.36 -17.99 -8.27
N THR A 217 -7.94 -18.45 -7.10
CA THR A 217 -6.62 -18.14 -6.51
C THR A 217 -5.48 -18.65 -7.38
N LEU A 218 -5.54 -19.91 -7.82
CA LEU A 218 -4.52 -20.51 -8.67
C LEU A 218 -4.41 -19.77 -10.01
N LYS A 219 -5.54 -19.34 -10.59
CA LYS A 219 -5.53 -18.55 -11.83
C LYS A 219 -4.95 -17.14 -11.62
N SER A 220 -5.45 -16.40 -10.64
CA SER A 220 -5.06 -14.99 -10.44
C SER A 220 -3.61 -14.85 -9.99
N ARG A 221 -3.18 -15.63 -8.99
CA ARG A 221 -1.78 -15.64 -8.51
C ARG A 221 -0.87 -16.36 -9.50
N GLY A 222 -1.37 -17.39 -10.21
CA GLY A 222 -0.60 -18.11 -11.24
C GLY A 222 -0.20 -17.23 -12.43
N VAL A 223 -1.05 -16.28 -12.85
CA VAL A 223 -0.69 -15.28 -13.87
C VAL A 223 0.48 -14.41 -13.41
N VAL A 224 0.46 -13.94 -12.17
CA VAL A 224 1.54 -13.14 -11.58
C VAL A 224 2.85 -13.93 -11.55
N ILE A 225 2.77 -15.18 -11.07
CA ILE A 225 3.90 -16.10 -11.03
C ILE A 225 4.46 -16.33 -12.45
N ALA A 226 3.62 -16.57 -13.46
CA ALA A 226 4.05 -16.78 -14.83
C ALA A 226 4.77 -15.56 -15.41
N VAL A 227 4.26 -14.34 -15.17
CA VAL A 227 4.93 -13.10 -15.57
C VAL A 227 6.28 -12.94 -14.87
N ALA A 228 6.36 -13.27 -13.58
CA ALA A 228 7.61 -13.24 -12.81
C ALA A 228 8.66 -14.20 -13.39
N PHE A 229 8.26 -15.46 -13.66
CA PHE A 229 9.14 -16.46 -14.27
C PHE A 229 9.62 -16.04 -15.66
N GLY A 230 8.72 -15.51 -16.50
CA GLY A 230 9.11 -14.96 -17.80
C GLY A 230 10.09 -13.78 -17.67
N GLY A 231 9.93 -12.97 -16.63
CA GLY A 231 10.81 -11.84 -16.31
C GLY A 231 12.23 -12.25 -15.90
N LEU A 232 12.42 -13.46 -15.36
CA LEU A 232 13.74 -13.96 -14.94
C LEU A 232 14.78 -13.94 -16.08
N VAL A 233 14.34 -14.15 -17.32
CA VAL A 233 15.20 -14.09 -18.52
C VAL A 233 15.87 -12.72 -18.69
N PHE A 234 15.24 -11.64 -18.20
CA PHE A 234 15.74 -10.28 -18.32
C PHE A 234 16.60 -9.83 -17.13
N VAL A 235 16.63 -10.60 -16.03
CA VAL A 235 17.36 -10.25 -14.80
C VAL A 235 18.86 -9.97 -15.06
N PRO A 236 19.61 -10.79 -15.81
CA PRO A 236 21.02 -10.49 -16.07
C PRO A 236 21.23 -9.13 -16.77
N GLY A 237 20.35 -8.79 -17.72
CA GLY A 237 20.35 -7.51 -18.41
C GLY A 237 19.99 -6.35 -17.48
N THR A 238 19.01 -6.53 -16.61
CA THR A 238 18.61 -5.57 -15.57
C THR A 238 19.75 -5.28 -14.60
N LEU A 239 20.41 -6.31 -14.08
CA LEU A 239 21.55 -6.15 -13.17
C LEU A 239 22.72 -5.42 -13.85
N LEU A 240 23.02 -5.76 -15.11
CA LEU A 240 24.04 -5.07 -15.88
C LEU A 240 23.68 -3.60 -16.13
N ALA A 241 22.41 -3.31 -16.40
CA ALA A 241 21.92 -1.93 -16.53
C ALA A 241 22.12 -1.14 -15.22
N PHE A 242 21.86 -1.74 -14.06
CA PHE A 242 22.07 -1.11 -12.76
C PHE A 242 23.56 -0.87 -12.45
N LEU A 243 24.43 -1.82 -12.78
CA LEU A 243 25.88 -1.65 -12.63
C LEU A 243 26.41 -0.50 -13.51
N ARG A 244 25.95 -0.42 -14.76
CA ARG A 244 26.28 0.68 -15.68
C ARG A 244 25.69 2.02 -15.22
N ALA A 245 24.52 1.99 -14.60
CA ALA A 245 23.88 3.16 -14.03
C ALA A 245 24.69 3.72 -12.83
N ARG A 246 25.24 2.84 -11.99
CA ARG A 246 26.11 3.19 -10.86
C ARG A 246 27.44 3.81 -11.29
N SER A 247 28.07 3.31 -12.37
CA SER A 247 29.38 3.79 -12.82
C SER A 247 29.34 5.17 -13.50
N LYS A 248 28.18 5.59 -14.03
CA LYS A 248 28.00 6.93 -14.64
C LYS A 248 27.78 8.06 -13.61
N GLY A 249 28.15 7.82 -12.35
CA GLY A 249 27.89 8.61 -11.12
C GLY A 249 28.35 10.07 -11.07
N SER A 250 28.51 10.76 -12.19
CA SER A 250 28.74 12.22 -12.24
C SER A 250 28.04 12.94 -13.39
N ARG A 251 27.34 12.22 -14.29
CA ARG A 251 26.75 12.79 -15.51
C ARG A 251 25.21 12.82 -15.55
N PHE A 252 24.54 12.86 -14.41
CA PHE A 252 23.20 13.46 -14.37
C PHE A 252 23.37 14.99 -14.51
N ASN A 253 23.77 15.43 -15.70
CA ASN A 253 23.74 16.83 -16.10
C ASN A 253 22.28 17.21 -16.35
N TYR A 254 21.52 17.33 -15.26
CA TYR A 254 20.30 18.10 -15.28
C TYR A 254 20.72 19.55 -15.46
N ALA A 255 20.75 20.00 -16.72
CA ALA A 255 20.86 21.40 -17.06
C ALA A 255 19.73 22.12 -16.29
N GLU A 256 20.11 22.98 -15.34
CA GLU A 256 19.27 23.62 -14.31
C GLU A 256 19.12 22.83 -12.99
N ARG A 257 20.24 22.52 -12.32
CA ARG A 257 20.25 21.94 -10.97
C ARG A 257 19.58 22.90 -9.97
N TRP A 258 18.50 22.48 -9.33
CA TRP A 258 18.11 23.07 -8.06
C TRP A 258 18.94 22.49 -6.91
N LYS A 259 19.14 23.29 -5.86
CA LYS A 259 19.81 22.82 -4.64
C LYS A 259 19.01 21.68 -4.01
N ALA A 260 19.70 20.71 -3.44
CA ALA A 260 19.06 19.59 -2.73
C ALA A 260 18.10 20.08 -1.63
N SER A 261 18.50 21.12 -0.88
CA SER A 261 17.67 21.80 0.13
C SER A 261 16.33 22.27 -0.44
N PHE A 262 16.36 22.98 -1.57
CA PHE A 262 15.16 23.49 -2.22
C PHE A 262 14.22 22.37 -2.69
N GLY A 263 14.76 21.35 -3.35
CA GLY A 263 13.96 20.23 -3.84
C GLY A 263 13.33 19.40 -2.70
N VAL A 264 14.08 19.17 -1.61
CA VAL A 264 13.53 18.52 -0.41
C VAL A 264 12.47 19.40 0.26
N GLY A 265 12.68 20.72 0.34
CA GLY A 265 11.66 21.63 0.87
C GLY A 265 10.37 21.63 0.05
N VAL A 266 10.46 21.58 -1.29
CA VAL A 266 9.29 21.46 -2.17
C VAL A 266 8.58 20.12 -1.96
N PHE A 267 9.34 19.02 -1.85
CA PHE A 267 8.77 17.71 -1.53
C PHE A 267 7.99 17.74 -0.21
N LEU A 268 8.60 18.28 0.87
CA LEU A 268 7.96 18.37 2.18
C LEU A 268 6.70 19.23 2.14
N LEU A 269 6.77 20.41 1.50
CA LEU A 269 5.61 21.29 1.36
C LEU A 269 4.48 20.61 0.60
N ALA A 270 4.79 19.98 -0.54
CA ALA A 270 3.80 19.26 -1.34
C ALA A 270 3.14 18.12 -0.56
N TYR A 271 3.93 17.38 0.22
CA TYR A 271 3.45 16.29 1.05
C TYR A 271 2.56 16.78 2.19
N LEU A 272 3.00 17.80 2.96
CA LEU A 272 2.23 18.37 4.07
C LEU A 272 0.93 19.02 3.58
N ALA A 273 0.97 19.72 2.45
CA ALA A 273 -0.21 20.32 1.84
C ALA A 273 -1.22 19.27 1.37
N SER A 274 -0.74 18.18 0.75
CA SER A 274 -1.59 17.06 0.37
C SER A 274 -2.19 16.37 1.59
N TYR A 275 -1.41 16.15 2.65
CA TYR A 275 -1.90 15.53 3.88
C TYR A 275 -3.02 16.38 4.51
N GLY A 276 -2.81 17.69 4.67
CA GLY A 276 -3.84 18.61 5.17
C GLY A 276 -5.11 18.61 4.30
N PHE A 277 -4.96 18.61 2.98
CA PHE A 277 -6.11 18.55 2.06
C PHE A 277 -6.86 17.22 2.15
N THR A 278 -6.13 16.11 2.19
CA THR A 278 -6.70 14.75 2.24
C THR A 278 -7.47 14.54 3.54
N MET A 279 -7.00 15.08 4.66
CA MET A 279 -7.73 15.05 5.93
C MET A 279 -9.07 15.79 5.83
N THR A 280 -9.06 17.02 5.32
CA THR A 280 -10.30 17.80 5.11
C THR A 280 -11.25 17.10 4.15
N LEU A 281 -10.71 16.50 3.09
CA LEU A 281 -11.51 15.77 2.13
C LEU A 281 -12.11 14.50 2.73
N ASN A 282 -11.31 13.70 3.46
CA ASN A 282 -11.77 12.46 4.08
C ASN A 282 -12.88 12.75 5.10
N GLN A 283 -12.79 13.85 5.85
CA GLN A 283 -13.88 14.30 6.73
C GLN A 283 -15.12 14.68 5.91
N GLY A 284 -14.97 15.41 4.80
CA GLY A 284 -16.07 15.75 3.90
C GLY A 284 -16.71 14.54 3.20
N LEU A 285 -15.90 13.54 2.85
CA LEU A 285 -16.32 12.29 2.22
C LEU A 285 -17.01 11.35 3.21
N ALA A 286 -16.50 11.24 4.44
CA ALA A 286 -17.13 10.46 5.51
C ALA A 286 -18.53 11.00 5.85
N LEU A 287 -18.77 12.30 5.66
CA LEU A 287 -20.09 12.92 5.82
C LEU A 287 -20.99 12.77 4.57
N ALA A 288 -20.42 12.43 3.41
CA ALA A 288 -21.11 12.47 2.11
C ALA A 288 -21.25 11.11 1.41
N ALA A 289 -20.56 10.05 1.83
CA ALA A 289 -20.61 8.77 1.13
C ALA A 289 -20.46 7.57 2.08
N ASP A 290 -21.42 6.66 2.01
CA ASP A 290 -21.15 5.23 2.15
C ASP A 290 -20.91 4.70 0.72
N PRO A 291 -19.67 4.36 0.33
CA PRO A 291 -19.34 3.83 -0.99
C PRO A 291 -20.05 2.50 -1.33
N SER A 292 -20.68 1.87 -0.34
CA SER A 292 -21.32 0.56 -0.45
C SER A 292 -22.84 0.57 -0.27
N ALA A 293 -23.43 1.64 0.26
CA ALA A 293 -24.88 1.75 0.43
C ALA A 293 -25.53 2.61 -0.68
N SER A 294 -26.73 2.19 -1.09
CA SER A 294 -27.59 2.84 -2.10
C SER A 294 -28.10 4.25 -1.74
N GLY A 295 -27.45 4.95 -0.80
CA GLY A 295 -27.82 6.26 -0.29
C GLY A 295 -26.66 7.24 -0.15
N GLY A 296 -25.45 6.93 -0.66
CA GLY A 296 -24.34 7.88 -0.72
C GLY A 296 -24.68 9.11 -1.59
N VAL A 297 -24.25 10.30 -1.16
CA VAL A 297 -24.49 11.57 -1.88
C VAL A 297 -23.68 11.63 -3.18
N LEU A 298 -22.56 10.91 -3.26
CA LEU A 298 -21.70 10.80 -4.44
C LEU A 298 -21.84 9.44 -5.13
N SER A 299 -21.90 9.46 -6.46
CA SER A 299 -21.78 8.23 -7.26
C SER A 299 -20.36 7.66 -7.18
N MET A 300 -20.21 6.33 -7.31
CA MET A 300 -18.88 5.68 -7.30
C MET A 300 -17.89 6.27 -8.32
N PRO A 301 -18.28 6.58 -9.57
CA PRO A 301 -17.39 7.28 -10.50
C PRO A 301 -16.91 8.64 -10.00
N ALA A 302 -17.79 9.43 -9.37
CA ALA A 302 -17.43 10.75 -8.81
C ALA A 302 -16.47 10.59 -7.62
N TYR A 303 -16.71 9.60 -6.76
CA TYR A 303 -15.82 9.26 -5.65
C TYR A 303 -14.43 8.85 -6.16
N ILE A 304 -14.35 7.95 -7.14
CA ILE A 304 -13.08 7.50 -7.74
C ILE A 304 -12.33 8.67 -8.38
N ALA A 305 -13.03 9.57 -9.07
CA ALA A 305 -12.43 10.76 -9.66
C ALA A 305 -11.84 11.68 -8.58
N LEU A 306 -12.57 11.89 -7.48
CA LEU A 306 -12.14 12.74 -6.37
C LEU A 306 -10.94 12.14 -5.62
N ASP A 307 -10.97 10.83 -5.32
CA ASP A 307 -9.83 10.08 -4.77
C ASP A 307 -8.61 10.16 -5.71
N SER A 308 -8.80 9.98 -7.01
CA SER A 308 -7.70 10.08 -7.97
C SER A 308 -7.09 11.49 -7.97
N LEU A 309 -7.92 12.54 -7.94
CA LEU A 309 -7.46 13.93 -7.93
C LEU A 309 -6.63 14.25 -6.69
N THR A 310 -6.98 13.73 -5.52
CA THR A 310 -6.21 13.98 -4.29
C THR A 310 -4.85 13.32 -4.32
N ARG A 311 -4.75 12.12 -4.90
CA ARG A 311 -3.48 11.43 -5.10
C ARG A 311 -2.52 12.22 -5.98
N PHE A 312 -3.04 12.93 -7.00
CA PHE A 312 -2.22 13.78 -7.86
C PHE A 312 -1.82 15.12 -7.23
N LEU A 313 -2.54 15.60 -6.22
CA LEU A 313 -2.30 16.90 -5.61
C LEU A 313 -0.83 17.16 -5.20
N PRO A 314 -0.13 16.29 -4.44
CA PRO A 314 1.25 16.55 -4.04
C PRO A 314 2.18 16.60 -5.26
N ALA A 315 1.99 15.71 -6.24
CA ALA A 315 2.76 15.71 -7.48
C ALA A 315 2.54 17.01 -8.27
N LEU A 316 1.30 17.49 -8.38
CA LEU A 316 0.95 18.72 -9.07
C LEU A 316 1.54 19.96 -8.38
N ILE A 317 1.49 20.03 -7.04
CA ILE A 317 2.13 21.09 -6.26
C ILE A 317 3.64 21.10 -6.53
N GLY A 318 4.28 19.94 -6.40
CA GLY A 318 5.73 19.79 -6.63
C GLY A 318 6.14 20.20 -8.05
N LEU A 319 5.41 19.73 -9.07
CA LEU A 319 5.64 20.10 -10.47
C LEU A 319 5.42 21.60 -10.70
N GLY A 320 4.36 22.17 -10.14
CA GLY A 320 4.06 23.60 -10.24
C GLY A 320 5.14 24.48 -9.62
N MET A 321 5.76 24.05 -8.51
CA MET A 321 6.83 24.82 -7.88
C MET A 321 8.17 24.71 -8.62
N LEU A 322 8.47 23.55 -9.19
CA LEU A 322 9.77 23.29 -9.83
C LEU A 322 9.81 23.68 -11.31
N PHE A 323 8.70 23.55 -12.03
CA PHE A 323 8.65 23.72 -13.48
C PHE A 323 7.74 24.87 -13.90
N ARG A 324 8.25 25.72 -14.80
CA ARG A 324 7.47 26.84 -15.38
C ARG A 324 6.55 26.40 -16.50
N ARG A 325 6.93 25.35 -17.24
CA ARG A 325 6.19 24.82 -18.39
C ARG A 325 6.02 23.31 -18.23
N THR A 326 4.81 22.84 -18.40
CA THR A 326 4.45 21.41 -18.31
C THR A 326 5.26 20.55 -19.27
N ARG A 327 5.43 20.99 -20.51
CA ARG A 327 6.28 20.30 -21.51
C ARG A 327 7.71 20.10 -21.01
N HIS A 328 8.28 21.10 -20.35
CA HIS A 328 9.63 20.97 -19.79
C HIS A 328 9.68 19.91 -18.69
N ALA A 329 8.66 19.83 -17.83
CA ALA A 329 8.58 18.79 -16.81
C ALA A 329 8.50 17.40 -17.45
N VAL A 330 7.63 17.21 -18.44
CA VAL A 330 7.44 15.95 -19.17
C VAL A 330 8.76 15.50 -19.81
N ASP A 331 9.44 16.39 -20.51
CA ASP A 331 10.71 16.09 -21.18
C ASP A 331 11.84 15.78 -20.18
N ARG A 332 11.95 16.57 -19.10
CA ARG A 332 13.04 16.43 -18.11
C ARG A 332 12.87 15.27 -17.15
N LEU A 333 11.64 14.89 -16.86
CA LEU A 333 11.33 13.73 -16.04
C LEU A 333 11.17 12.45 -16.89
N GLY A 334 11.07 12.60 -18.21
CA GLY A 334 10.83 11.50 -19.13
C GLY A 334 9.48 10.84 -18.88
N ILE A 335 8.43 11.62 -18.57
CA ILE A 335 7.07 11.08 -18.36
C ILE A 335 6.54 10.45 -19.65
N ALA A 336 6.90 11.02 -20.80
CA ALA A 336 6.61 10.47 -22.14
C ALA A 336 7.89 9.96 -22.84
N GLY A 337 8.84 9.45 -22.05
CA GLY A 337 10.12 8.92 -22.56
C GLY A 337 10.00 7.52 -23.18
N PRO A 338 11.08 7.00 -23.78
CA PRO A 338 11.09 5.65 -24.34
C PRO A 338 10.90 4.60 -23.24
N PHE A 339 9.95 3.70 -23.42
CA PHE A 339 9.63 2.63 -22.48
C PHE A 339 10.55 1.41 -22.64
N ASP A 340 11.13 0.92 -21.53
CA ASP A 340 11.95 -0.31 -21.52
C ASP A 340 11.21 -1.45 -20.80
N GLY A 341 10.44 -2.23 -21.56
CA GLY A 341 9.68 -3.36 -21.03
C GLY A 341 10.56 -4.51 -20.52
N LYS A 342 11.77 -4.69 -21.06
CA LYS A 342 12.69 -5.74 -20.58
C LYS A 342 13.18 -5.41 -19.18
N LEU A 343 13.54 -4.14 -18.95
CA LEU A 343 13.92 -3.65 -17.64
C LEU A 343 12.78 -3.80 -16.63
N VAL A 344 11.54 -3.45 -17.01
CA VAL A 344 10.36 -3.65 -16.16
C VAL A 344 10.20 -5.11 -15.76
N LEU A 345 10.19 -6.03 -16.73
CA LEU A 345 9.98 -7.45 -16.44
C LEU A 345 11.09 -8.06 -15.59
N GLY A 346 12.35 -7.67 -15.83
CA GLY A 346 13.48 -8.10 -15.00
C GLY A 346 13.42 -7.54 -13.58
N CYS A 347 13.08 -6.26 -13.41
CA CYS A 347 12.88 -5.66 -12.08
C CYS A 347 11.69 -6.30 -11.34
N PHE A 348 10.58 -6.53 -12.04
CA PHE A 348 9.41 -7.18 -11.49
C PHE A 348 9.73 -8.59 -10.99
N ALA A 349 10.46 -9.39 -11.78
CA ALA A 349 10.89 -10.72 -11.35
C ALA A 349 11.77 -10.68 -10.09
N ILE A 350 12.70 -9.72 -9.99
CA ILE A 350 13.51 -9.54 -8.78
C ILE A 350 12.62 -9.20 -7.57
N LEU A 351 11.65 -8.30 -7.73
CA LEU A 351 10.72 -7.94 -6.66
C LEU A 351 9.89 -9.16 -6.19
N GLN A 352 9.43 -10.01 -7.11
CA GLN A 352 8.65 -11.20 -6.77
C GLN A 352 9.51 -12.25 -6.03
N VAL A 353 10.78 -12.40 -6.40
CA VAL A 353 11.72 -13.26 -5.65
C VAL A 353 11.97 -12.70 -4.25
N MET A 354 12.09 -11.38 -4.11
CA MET A 354 12.25 -10.72 -2.82
C MET A 354 10.99 -10.86 -1.93
N ASP A 355 9.79 -10.68 -2.48
CA ASP A 355 8.52 -10.88 -1.77
C ASP A 355 8.40 -12.31 -1.26
N PHE A 356 8.64 -13.29 -2.12
CA PHE A 356 8.66 -14.70 -1.74
C PHE A 356 9.67 -14.98 -0.62
N GLY A 357 10.87 -14.41 -0.71
CA GLY A 357 11.90 -14.53 0.32
C GLY A 357 11.48 -13.95 1.68
N LEU A 358 10.88 -12.76 1.71
CA LEU A 358 10.37 -12.17 2.95
C LEU A 358 9.18 -12.95 3.52
N ARG A 359 8.28 -13.44 2.66
CA ARG A 359 7.13 -14.23 3.11
C ARG A 359 7.56 -15.51 3.81
N VAL A 360 8.52 -16.23 3.24
CA VAL A 360 9.03 -17.50 3.81
C VAL A 360 9.92 -17.25 5.03
N GLY A 361 10.70 -16.16 5.03
CA GLY A 361 11.74 -15.91 6.04
C GLY A 361 11.36 -15.01 7.22
N PHE A 362 10.47 -14.04 7.02
CA PHE A 362 10.20 -12.97 7.99
C PHE A 362 8.73 -12.86 8.44
N ASP A 363 7.77 -13.20 7.59
CA ASP A 363 6.34 -12.96 7.87
C ASP A 363 5.80 -13.74 9.08
N ARG A 364 6.53 -14.75 9.55
CA ARG A 364 6.25 -15.51 10.78
C ARG A 364 6.23 -14.66 12.05
N TYR A 365 6.74 -13.42 12.01
CA TYR A 365 6.92 -12.55 13.17
C TYR A 365 6.19 -11.20 13.06
N SER A 366 5.39 -10.97 12.02
CA SER A 366 4.81 -9.64 11.78
C SER A 366 3.57 -9.38 12.64
N ILE A 367 3.40 -8.12 13.08
CA ILE A 367 2.22 -7.68 13.84
C ILE A 367 1.01 -7.70 12.91
N GLU A 368 0.04 -8.53 13.25
CA GLU A 368 -1.07 -8.82 12.35
C GLU A 368 -2.19 -7.77 12.47
N ASP A 369 -2.47 -7.08 11.36
CA ASP A 369 -3.73 -6.40 11.15
C ASP A 369 -4.83 -7.46 11.00
N PRO A 370 -5.88 -7.47 11.86
CA PRO A 370 -6.98 -8.43 11.77
C PRO A 370 -7.69 -8.44 10.42
N THR A 371 -7.75 -7.29 9.74
CA THR A 371 -8.37 -7.14 8.41
C THR A 371 -7.41 -7.52 7.27
N GLY A 372 -6.11 -7.62 7.57
CA GLY A 372 -5.05 -7.87 6.59
C GLY A 372 -4.90 -6.79 5.52
N GLY A 373 -5.25 -5.54 5.83
CA GLY A 373 -5.22 -4.41 4.89
C GLY A 373 -6.40 -4.33 3.93
N LEU A 374 -7.41 -5.20 4.08
CA LEU A 374 -8.63 -5.14 3.28
C LEU A 374 -9.49 -3.93 3.69
N THR A 375 -10.28 -3.43 2.75
CA THR A 375 -11.23 -2.35 3.00
C THR A 375 -12.59 -2.68 2.38
N LEU A 376 -13.67 -2.21 3.02
CA LEU A 376 -15.02 -2.42 2.49
C LEU A 376 -15.29 -1.62 1.20
N SER A 377 -14.63 -0.47 1.02
CA SER A 377 -14.73 0.35 -0.19
C SER A 377 -14.26 -0.36 -1.47
N GLU A 378 -13.44 -1.42 -1.32
CA GLU A 378 -12.98 -2.26 -2.41
C GLU A 378 -13.92 -3.46 -2.69
N THR A 379 -15.06 -3.58 -2.00
CA THR A 379 -16.04 -4.64 -2.25
C THR A 379 -16.81 -4.40 -3.55
N GLY A 380 -17.13 -5.47 -4.28
CA GLY A 380 -17.94 -5.41 -5.50
C GLY A 380 -17.20 -4.82 -6.72
N GLY A 381 -17.90 -4.77 -7.87
CA GLY A 381 -17.28 -4.38 -9.14
C GLY A 381 -16.72 -2.95 -9.14
N TRP A 382 -17.40 -2.01 -8.50
CA TRP A 382 -16.89 -0.64 -8.34
C TRP A 382 -15.68 -0.56 -7.41
N GLY A 383 -15.62 -1.41 -6.39
CA GLY A 383 -14.46 -1.55 -5.53
C GLY A 383 -13.22 -2.02 -6.29
N LEU A 384 -13.37 -2.92 -7.26
CA LEU A 384 -12.26 -3.28 -8.18
C LEU A 384 -11.79 -2.09 -9.00
N VAL A 385 -12.74 -1.33 -9.58
CA VAL A 385 -12.40 -0.15 -10.38
C VAL A 385 -11.68 0.88 -9.51
N LEU A 386 -12.16 1.12 -8.28
CA LEU A 386 -11.48 1.95 -7.30
C LEU A 386 -10.05 1.44 -7.05
N GLY A 387 -9.86 0.17 -6.67
CA GLY A 387 -8.53 -0.40 -6.42
C GLY A 387 -7.58 -0.29 -7.60
N ILE A 388 -8.05 -0.51 -8.83
CA ILE A 388 -7.23 -0.37 -10.05
C ILE A 388 -6.87 1.09 -10.31
N VAL A 389 -7.87 1.98 -10.38
CA VAL A 389 -7.62 3.39 -10.74
C VAL A 389 -6.81 4.08 -9.65
N SER A 390 -7.17 3.86 -8.38
CA SER A 390 -6.57 4.49 -7.21
C SER A 390 -5.15 3.94 -6.96
N ALA A 391 -5.03 2.63 -6.70
CA ALA A 391 -3.79 2.03 -6.22
C ALA A 391 -2.86 1.54 -7.34
N CYS A 392 -3.37 1.21 -8.53
CA CYS A 392 -2.54 0.68 -9.63
C CYS A 392 -2.20 1.73 -10.69
N LEU A 393 -2.92 2.85 -10.76
CA LEU A 393 -2.68 3.91 -11.76
C LEU A 393 -2.35 5.26 -11.12
N ALA A 394 -3.29 5.87 -10.40
CA ALA A 394 -3.15 7.23 -9.87
C ALA A 394 -2.00 7.33 -8.86
N ALA A 395 -1.95 6.41 -7.89
CA ALA A 395 -0.87 6.35 -6.90
C ALA A 395 0.51 6.17 -7.54
N PRO A 396 0.79 5.12 -8.36
CA PRO A 396 2.09 4.97 -9.00
C PRO A 396 2.52 6.19 -9.82
N ILE A 397 1.62 6.82 -10.58
CA ILE A 397 1.98 8.01 -11.36
C ILE A 397 2.38 9.17 -10.42
N ALA A 398 1.53 9.48 -9.44
CA ALA A 398 1.78 10.59 -8.53
C ALA A 398 3.02 10.36 -7.65
N GLU A 399 3.16 9.15 -7.11
CA GLU A 399 4.26 8.78 -6.24
C GLU A 399 5.60 8.73 -7.00
N GLU A 400 5.66 8.19 -8.22
CA GLU A 400 6.92 8.22 -8.98
C GLU A 400 7.33 9.65 -9.37
N ILE A 401 6.37 10.54 -9.68
CA ILE A 401 6.67 11.96 -9.90
C ILE A 401 7.26 12.59 -8.63
N LEU A 402 6.63 12.37 -7.48
CA LEU A 402 7.03 12.97 -6.22
C LEU A 402 8.34 12.38 -5.67
N TYR A 403 8.43 11.06 -5.59
CA TYR A 403 9.56 10.36 -4.99
C TYR A 403 10.75 10.24 -5.95
N ARG A 404 10.55 9.87 -7.23
CA ARG A 404 11.67 9.68 -8.18
C ARG A 404 11.97 10.96 -8.94
N GLY A 405 10.93 11.65 -9.38
CA GLY A 405 11.04 12.91 -10.12
C GLY A 405 11.59 14.07 -9.27
N ILE A 406 11.20 14.15 -8.00
CA ILE A 406 11.55 15.26 -7.11
C ILE A 406 12.50 14.84 -5.99
N LEU A 407 12.10 13.99 -5.04
CA LEU A 407 12.89 13.69 -3.85
C LEU A 407 14.23 13.02 -4.16
N PHE A 408 14.19 11.84 -4.78
CA PHE A 408 15.36 11.07 -5.17
C PHE A 408 16.30 11.89 -6.04
N ARG A 409 15.77 12.59 -7.05
CA ARG A 409 16.56 13.46 -7.93
C ARG A 409 17.25 14.59 -7.16
N SER A 410 16.57 15.18 -6.18
CA SER A 410 17.14 16.24 -5.33
C SER A 410 18.25 15.69 -4.43
N LEU A 411 18.06 14.50 -3.87
CA LEU A 411 19.08 13.82 -3.07
C LEU A 411 20.28 13.40 -3.92
N ALA A 412 20.06 12.90 -5.13
CA ALA A 412 21.10 12.50 -6.08
C ALA A 412 21.94 13.68 -6.60
N ASN A 413 21.48 14.93 -6.43
CA ASN A 413 22.30 16.12 -6.70
C ASN A 413 23.42 16.32 -5.66
N ARG A 414 23.32 15.70 -4.48
CA ARG A 414 24.27 15.85 -3.36
C ARG A 414 24.92 14.54 -2.91
N PHE A 415 24.17 13.44 -2.96
CA PHE A 415 24.59 12.13 -2.50
C PHE A 415 24.86 11.18 -3.66
N SER A 416 25.51 10.05 -3.38
CA SER A 416 25.64 8.95 -4.35
C SER A 416 24.26 8.42 -4.75
N ILE A 417 24.14 7.84 -5.94
CA ILE A 417 22.88 7.21 -6.41
C ILE A 417 22.36 6.18 -5.41
N PHE A 418 23.27 5.37 -4.84
CA PHE A 418 22.89 4.36 -3.85
C PHE A 418 22.32 5.01 -2.58
N SER A 419 23.03 6.00 -2.01
CA SER A 419 22.58 6.70 -0.80
C SER A 419 21.27 7.46 -1.03
N ALA A 420 21.12 8.12 -2.18
CA ALA A 420 19.90 8.83 -2.55
C ALA A 420 18.72 7.86 -2.70
N ALA A 421 18.93 6.68 -3.32
CA ALA A 421 17.91 5.65 -3.46
C ALA A 421 17.50 5.09 -2.12
N VAL A 422 18.45 4.78 -1.22
CA VAL A 422 18.14 4.29 0.13
C VAL A 422 17.34 5.33 0.91
N LEU A 423 17.79 6.59 0.94
CA LEU A 423 17.11 7.66 1.67
C LEU A 423 15.70 7.93 1.13
N SER A 424 15.52 8.04 -0.19
CA SER A 424 14.20 8.29 -0.77
C SER A 424 13.24 7.12 -0.54
N SER A 425 13.75 5.89 -0.62
CA SER A 425 12.94 4.68 -0.44
C SER A 425 12.56 4.44 1.02
N ALA A 426 13.43 4.82 1.96
CA ALA A 426 13.10 4.81 3.38
C ALA A 426 12.00 5.82 3.70
N VAL A 427 12.08 7.05 3.16
CA VAL A 427 10.99 8.03 3.30
C VAL A 427 9.70 7.49 2.68
N PHE A 428 9.79 6.91 1.47
CA PHE A 428 8.65 6.28 0.79
C PHE A 428 7.99 5.20 1.65
N SER A 429 8.75 4.27 2.24
CA SER A 429 8.18 3.17 3.03
C SER A 429 7.63 3.63 4.39
N LEU A 430 8.32 4.55 5.07
CA LEU A 430 7.95 5.00 6.41
C LEU A 430 6.59 5.70 6.46
N VAL A 431 6.20 6.40 5.40
CA VAL A 431 4.92 7.11 5.38
C VAL A 431 3.69 6.20 5.25
N HIS A 432 3.88 4.91 4.92
CA HIS A 432 2.77 3.98 4.75
C HIS A 432 2.22 3.43 6.07
N GLY A 433 2.97 3.52 7.18
CA GLY A 433 2.47 3.14 8.52
C GLY A 433 2.05 1.67 8.67
N VAL A 434 2.63 0.78 7.87
CA VAL A 434 2.28 -0.65 7.81
C VAL A 434 3.19 -1.53 8.68
N SER A 435 2.90 -2.83 8.72
CA SER A 435 3.76 -3.84 9.36
C SER A 435 5.21 -3.74 8.88
N ILE A 436 6.17 -4.22 9.70
CA ILE A 436 7.58 -4.14 9.36
C ILE A 436 7.92 -4.89 8.06
N THR A 437 7.30 -6.05 7.81
CA THR A 437 7.49 -6.81 6.57
C THR A 437 6.99 -6.02 5.37
N SER A 438 5.80 -5.44 5.47
CA SER A 438 5.21 -4.60 4.42
C SER A 438 6.07 -3.36 4.17
N LEU A 439 6.62 -2.73 5.22
CA LEU A 439 7.50 -1.59 5.13
C LEU A 439 8.79 -1.94 4.36
N LEU A 440 9.39 -3.09 4.65
CA LEU A 440 10.55 -3.59 3.92
C LEU A 440 10.25 -3.80 2.43
N MET A 441 9.12 -4.45 2.09
CA MET A 441 8.72 -4.65 0.70
C MET A 441 8.49 -3.32 -0.03
N ILE A 442 7.73 -2.39 0.56
CA ILE A 442 7.49 -1.06 -0.01
C ILE A 442 8.82 -0.31 -0.23
N GLY A 443 9.75 -0.43 0.72
CA GLY A 443 11.10 0.12 0.58
C GLY A 443 11.89 -0.51 -0.58
N MET A 444 11.76 -1.83 -0.80
CA MET A 444 12.39 -2.52 -1.93
C MET A 444 11.80 -2.08 -3.28
N VAL A 445 10.49 -1.90 -3.38
CA VAL A 445 9.83 -1.29 -4.55
C VAL A 445 10.35 0.14 -4.76
N GLY A 446 10.41 0.93 -3.68
CA GLY A 446 11.10 2.21 -3.55
C GLY A 446 12.45 2.24 -4.28
N TRP A 447 13.31 1.33 -3.85
CA TRP A 447 14.69 1.24 -4.27
C TRP A 447 14.80 0.75 -5.73
N MET A 448 14.01 -0.26 -6.10
CA MET A 448 13.98 -0.82 -7.45
C MET A 448 13.52 0.22 -8.48
N ALA A 449 12.46 0.99 -8.19
CA ALA A 449 12.02 2.02 -9.14
C ALA A 449 13.03 3.19 -9.23
N SER A 450 13.79 3.48 -8.17
CA SER A 450 14.90 4.44 -8.23
C SER A 450 15.99 3.99 -9.21
N TYR A 451 16.43 2.73 -9.13
CA TYR A 451 17.41 2.18 -10.06
C TYR A 451 16.85 2.03 -11.49
N THR A 452 15.57 1.66 -11.61
CA THR A 452 14.86 1.59 -12.89
C THR A 452 14.82 2.95 -13.57
N PHE A 453 14.53 4.02 -12.82
CA PHE A 453 14.55 5.40 -13.32
C PHE A 453 15.94 5.83 -13.77
N VAL A 454 16.99 5.53 -12.99
CA VAL A 454 18.38 5.88 -13.31
C VAL A 454 18.86 5.14 -14.56
N ALA A 455 18.52 3.85 -14.70
CA ALA A 455 18.92 3.03 -15.82
C ALA A 455 18.19 3.39 -17.13
N SER A 456 16.87 3.60 -17.07
CA SER A 456 16.03 3.90 -18.24
C SER A 456 16.04 5.39 -18.63
N ARG A 457 16.35 6.28 -17.67
CA ARG A 457 16.25 7.75 -17.80
C ARG A 457 14.83 8.26 -18.09
N THR A 458 13.82 7.48 -17.74
CA THR A 458 12.41 7.84 -17.92
C THR A 458 11.61 7.45 -16.69
N LEU A 459 10.78 8.36 -16.19
CA LEU A 459 9.81 8.03 -15.15
C LEU A 459 8.78 7.01 -15.63
N LEU A 460 8.43 7.00 -16.93
CA LEU A 460 7.44 6.07 -17.47
C LEU A 460 7.79 4.61 -17.13
N THR A 461 9.06 4.23 -17.26
CA THR A 461 9.48 2.86 -16.96
C THR A 461 9.37 2.53 -15.47
N ALA A 462 9.64 3.49 -14.57
CA ALA A 462 9.44 3.32 -13.13
C ALA A 462 7.95 3.28 -12.75
N ILE A 463 7.13 4.14 -13.36
CA ILE A 463 5.66 4.17 -13.19
C ILE A 463 5.07 2.83 -13.59
N VAL A 464 5.44 2.29 -14.75
CA VAL A 464 4.91 1.01 -15.22
C VAL A 464 5.38 -0.14 -14.33
N LEU A 465 6.63 -0.14 -13.86
CA LEU A 465 7.10 -1.13 -12.89
C LEU A 465 6.28 -1.10 -11.59
N HIS A 466 6.07 0.09 -11.03
CA HIS A 466 5.32 0.27 -9.79
C HIS A 466 3.84 -0.12 -9.98
N ALA A 467 3.21 0.35 -11.06
CA ALA A 467 1.85 -0.03 -11.42
C ALA A 467 1.69 -1.55 -11.61
N LEU A 468 2.65 -2.19 -12.27
CA LEU A 468 2.67 -3.66 -12.44
C LEU A 468 2.79 -4.37 -11.10
N TYR A 469 3.67 -3.91 -10.20
CA TYR A 469 3.79 -4.48 -8.86
C TYR A 469 2.48 -4.34 -8.08
N ASN A 470 1.88 -3.15 -8.04
CA ASN A 470 0.62 -2.92 -7.33
C ASN A 470 -0.52 -3.76 -7.92
N ALA A 471 -0.62 -3.84 -9.24
CA ALA A 471 -1.62 -4.69 -9.92
C ALA A 471 -1.42 -6.17 -9.59
N SER A 472 -0.17 -6.63 -9.47
CA SER A 472 0.15 -8.02 -9.12
C SER A 472 -0.28 -8.42 -7.70
N VAL A 473 -0.47 -7.44 -6.82
CA VAL A 473 -0.98 -7.65 -5.46
C VAL A 473 -2.49 -7.42 -5.40
N LYS A 474 -2.94 -6.25 -5.88
CA LYS A 474 -4.32 -5.77 -5.71
C LYS A 474 -5.34 -6.59 -6.50
N ILE A 475 -4.99 -7.06 -7.71
CA ILE A 475 -5.93 -7.86 -8.52
C ILE A 475 -6.16 -9.24 -7.90
N PRO A 476 -5.12 -10.04 -7.56
CA PRO A 476 -5.33 -11.30 -6.85
C PRO A 476 -5.99 -11.13 -5.49
N GLU A 477 -5.63 -10.11 -4.71
CA GLU A 477 -6.29 -9.79 -3.44
C GLU A 477 -7.81 -9.60 -3.62
N TRP A 478 -8.22 -8.75 -4.56
CA TRP A 478 -9.63 -8.52 -4.85
C TRP A 478 -10.34 -9.82 -5.30
N ILE A 479 -9.71 -10.60 -6.19
CA ILE A 479 -10.28 -11.86 -6.68
C ILE A 479 -10.48 -12.87 -5.53
N VAL A 480 -9.54 -12.97 -4.60
CA VAL A 480 -9.59 -13.95 -3.51
C VAL A 480 -10.61 -13.55 -2.44
N TYR A 481 -10.59 -12.28 -2.03
CA TYR A 481 -11.34 -11.85 -0.85
C TYR A 481 -12.65 -11.13 -1.17
N GLN A 482 -12.80 -10.51 -2.34
CA GLN A 482 -13.98 -9.70 -2.67
C GLN A 482 -14.96 -10.38 -3.62
N VAL A 483 -14.54 -11.42 -4.36
CA VAL A 483 -15.44 -12.17 -5.24
C VAL A 483 -16.38 -13.07 -4.41
N PRO A 484 -17.70 -13.01 -4.65
CA PRO A 484 -18.67 -13.93 -4.05
C PRO A 484 -18.34 -15.38 -4.37
N LEU A 485 -18.52 -16.28 -3.40
CA LEU A 485 -18.38 -17.72 -3.63
C LEU A 485 -19.55 -18.31 -4.43
N PHE A 486 -20.69 -17.61 -4.47
CA PHE A 486 -21.92 -17.96 -5.17
C PHE A 486 -22.23 -16.90 -6.23
#